data_AF-A0A085Z3Y6-F1
#
_entry.id   AF-A0A085Z3Y6-F1
#
_cell.length_a   1.000
_cell.length_b   1.000
_cell.length_c   1.000
_cell.angle_alpha   90.00
_cell.angle_beta   90.00
_cell.angle_gamma   90.00
#
_symmetry.space_group_name_H-M   'P 1'
#
loop_
_entity.id
_entity.type
_entity.pdbx_description
1 polymer ?
#
loop_
_entity_poly.entity_id
_entity_poly.type
_entity_poly.pdbx_seq_one_letter_code
_entity_poly.pdbx_strand_id
1 'polypeptide(L)' 'MKMNLSLNNNWMKNDEVTVMLALLDKDLQEMMLHCVKHKWRFEMISSNNLQLYIPKDSLHLLFYLGHQVLSGGKSSDVEA' A
#
# COMPACT_ATOMS: atom_id res chain seq x y z
N MET A 1 -32.27 -7.39 26.81
CA MET A 1 -32.20 -7.79 25.39
C MET A 1 -30.72 -7.85 25.02
N LYS A 2 -30.13 -9.06 24.94
CA LYS A 2 -28.73 -9.24 24.53
C LYS A 2 -28.69 -9.29 23.01
N MET A 3 -28.13 -8.27 22.37
CA MET A 3 -27.82 -8.33 20.94
C MET A 3 -26.66 -9.30 20.74
N ASN A 4 -26.99 -10.50 20.25
CA ASN A 4 -26.03 -11.44 19.70
C ASN A 4 -25.67 -10.93 18.30
N LEU A 5 -24.66 -10.08 18.18
CA LEU A 5 -23.96 -9.91 16.89
C LEU A 5 -23.04 -11.12 16.74
N SER A 6 -23.60 -12.24 16.28
CA SER A 6 -22.80 -13.24 15.57
C SER A 6 -22.44 -12.63 14.22
N LEU A 7 -21.47 -11.71 14.23
CA LEU A 7 -20.86 -11.17 13.03
C LEU A 7 -20.26 -12.35 12.28
N ASN A 8 -20.89 -12.60 11.13
CA ASN A 8 -20.58 -13.64 10.18
C ASN A 8 -19.07 -13.58 9.86
N ASN A 9 -18.28 -14.53 10.35
CA ASN A 9 -16.81 -14.64 10.19
C ASN A 9 -16.35 -14.85 8.73
N ASN A 10 -17.19 -14.54 7.74
CA ASN A 10 -16.92 -14.72 6.31
C ASN A 10 -16.61 -13.40 5.58
N TRP A 11 -16.63 -12.25 6.26
CA TRP A 11 -16.23 -10.96 5.65
C TRP A 11 -14.72 -10.69 5.65
N MET A 12 -13.91 -11.38 6.46
CA MET A 12 -12.49 -11.06 6.68
C MET A 12 -11.49 -11.80 5.77
N LYS A 13 -11.94 -12.50 4.73
CA LYS A 13 -11.02 -13.26 3.86
C LYS A 13 -10.51 -12.51 2.63
N ASN A 14 -11.06 -11.33 2.32
CA ASN A 14 -10.72 -10.56 1.12
C ASN A 14 -10.43 -9.08 1.46
N ASP A 15 -9.66 -8.81 2.51
CA ASP A 15 -9.39 -7.44 2.96
C ASP A 15 -8.21 -6.77 2.23
N GLU A 16 -7.50 -7.52 1.40
CA GLU A 16 -6.37 -7.02 0.61
C GLU A 16 -6.70 -6.94 -0.89
N VAL A 17 -6.09 -5.96 -1.56
CA VAL A 17 -6.01 -5.85 -3.01
C VAL A 17 -4.56 -6.10 -3.41
N THR A 18 -4.37 -6.93 -4.43
CA THR A 18 -3.06 -7.11 -5.04
C THR A 18 -2.88 -6.10 -6.17
N VAL A 19 -1.79 -5.34 -6.12
CA VAL A 19 -1.43 -4.35 -7.13
C VAL A 19 -0.02 -4.64 -7.64
N MET A 20 0.19 -4.55 -8.94
CA MET A 20 1.52 -4.63 -9.53
C MET A 20 1.92 -3.24 -10.04
N LEU A 21 3.10 -2.77 -9.62
CA LEU A 21 3.69 -1.52 -10.06
C LEU A 21 4.94 -1.82 -10.89
N ALA A 22 5.06 -1.17 -12.05
CA ALA A 22 6.27 -1.14 -12.85
C ALA A 22 6.92 0.24 -12.66
N LEU A 23 8.08 0.28 -12.01
CA LEU A 23 8.73 1.51 -11.56
C LEU A 23 10.20 1.55 -12.02
N LEU A 24 10.76 2.74 -12.16
CA LEU A 24 12.21 2.91 -12.33
C LEU A 24 12.93 2.66 -11.01
N ASP A 25 14.22 2.28 -11.04
CA ASP A 25 14.98 1.87 -9.84
C ASP A 25 14.87 2.83 -8.66
N LYS A 26 14.94 4.15 -8.91
CA LYS A 26 14.81 5.16 -7.85
C LYS A 26 13.42 5.16 -7.22
N ASP A 27 12.39 5.20 -8.06
CA ASP A 27 10.98 5.24 -7.64
C ASP A 27 10.57 3.95 -6.94
N LEU A 28 11.12 2.83 -7.40
CA LEU A 28 10.96 1.51 -6.80
C LEU A 28 11.50 1.48 -5.37
N GLN A 29 12.73 1.95 -5.16
CA GLN A 29 13.33 2.01 -3.82
C GLN A 29 12.50 2.89 -2.88
N GLU A 30 12.04 4.05 -3.36
CA GLU A 30 11.19 4.95 -2.56
C GLU A 30 9.85 4.30 -2.21
N MET A 31 9.19 3.65 -3.18
CA MET A 31 7.95 2.93 -2.93
C MET A 31 8.12 1.76 -1.94
N MET A 32 9.23 1.03 -2.01
CA MET A 32 9.55 -0.02 -1.04
C MET A 32 9.70 0.52 0.38
N LEU A 33 10.31 1.70 0.56
CA LEU A 33 10.42 2.36 1.87
C LEU A 33 9.04 2.69 2.44
N HIS A 34 8.12 3.18 1.60
CA HIS A 34 6.74 3.41 2.02
C HIS A 34 6.03 2.11 2.41
N CYS A 35 6.24 1.03 1.67
CA CYS A 35 5.64 -0.27 2.02
C CYS A 35 6.11 -0.76 3.39
N VAL A 36 7.40 -0.62 3.70
CA VAL A 36 7.95 -0.93 5.04
C VAL A 36 7.32 -0.05 6.12
N LYS A 37 7.25 1.27 5.90
CA LYS A 37 6.66 2.24 6.85
C LYS A 37 5.20 1.91 7.17
N HIS A 38 4.44 1.54 6.15
CA HIS A 38 3.00 1.22 6.26
C HIS A 38 2.72 -0.25 6.53
N LYS A 39 3.76 -1.09 6.70
CA LYS A 39 3.66 -2.53 6.94
C LYS A 39 2.86 -3.26 5.86
N TRP A 40 2.91 -2.78 4.62
CA TRP A 40 2.32 -3.47 3.48
C TRP A 40 3.23 -4.62 3.07
N ARG A 41 2.63 -5.79 2.83
CA ARG A 41 3.38 -6.91 2.27
C ARG A 41 3.69 -6.59 0.82
N PHE A 42 4.92 -6.86 0.40
CA PHE A 42 5.33 -6.70 -0.98
C PHE A 42 6.32 -7.79 -1.41
N GLU A 43 6.42 -7.99 -2.72
CA GLU A 43 7.33 -8.93 -3.35
C GLU A 43 7.88 -8.34 -4.65
N MET A 44 9.17 -8.55 -4.89
CA MET A 44 9.82 -8.23 -6.16
C MET A 44 9.63 -9.39 -7.13
N ILE A 45 8.86 -9.19 -8.21
CA ILE A 45 8.63 -10.23 -9.22
C ILE A 45 9.72 -10.19 -10.31
N SER A 46 10.25 -9.02 -10.59
CA SER A 46 11.39 -8.80 -11.49
C SER A 46 12.12 -7.53 -11.08
N SER A 47 13.21 -7.16 -11.78
CA SER A 47 14.06 -6.01 -11.45
C SER A 47 13.28 -4.71 -11.18
N ASN A 48 12.16 -4.49 -11.89
CA ASN A 48 11.42 -3.23 -11.88
C ASN A 48 9.94 -3.41 -11.51
N ASN A 49 9.50 -4.63 -11.17
CA ASN A 49 8.11 -4.94 -10.89
C ASN A 49 7.91 -5.29 -9.42
N LEU A 50 7.15 -4.45 -8.73
CA LEU A 50 6.78 -4.60 -7.33
C LEU A 50 5.32 -5.05 -7.23
N GLN A 51 5.09 -6.22 -6.64
CA GLN A 51 3.75 -6.65 -6.26
C GLN A 51 3.48 -6.27 -4.81
N LEU A 52 2.37 -5.57 -4.60
CA LEU A 52 1.91 -5.06 -3.31
C LEU A 52 0.63 -5.79 -2.90
N TYR A 53 0.50 -6.06 -1.61
CA TYR A 53 -0.74 -6.53 -1.00
C TYR A 53 -1.19 -5.46 -0.02
N ILE A 54 -2.25 -4.75 -0.39
CA ILE A 54 -2.65 -3.50 0.26
C ILE A 54 -4.03 -3.71 0.88
N PRO A 55 -4.22 -3.40 2.17
CA PRO A 55 -5.54 -3.34 2.75
C PRO A 55 -6.46 -2.42 1.93
N LYS A 56 -7.69 -2.85 1.63
CA LYS A 56 -8.63 -2.10 0.76
C LYS A 56 -8.86 -0.66 1.22
N ASP A 57 -8.93 -0.47 2.54
CA ASP A 57 -9.08 0.83 3.18
C ASP A 57 -7.88 1.75 2.94
N SER A 58 -6.72 1.20 2.59
CA SER A 58 -5.45 1.91 2.39
C SER A 58 -5.13 2.18 0.91
N LEU A 59 -6.01 1.80 -0.03
CA LEU A 59 -5.76 1.98 -1.47
C LEU A 59 -5.61 3.46 -1.87
N HIS A 60 -6.34 4.36 -1.22
CA HIS A 60 -6.23 5.80 -1.46
C HIS A 60 -4.81 6.32 -1.14
N LEU A 61 -4.16 5.75 -0.11
CA LEU A 61 -2.80 6.10 0.25
C LEU A 61 -1.81 5.67 -0.83
N LEU A 62 -2.04 4.54 -1.50
CA LEU A 62 -1.21 4.13 -2.65
C LEU A 62 -1.20 5.20 -3.74
N PHE A 63 -2.37 5.73 -4.11
CA PHE A 63 -2.47 6.78 -5.12
C PHE A 63 -1.73 8.05 -4.72
N TYR A 64 -1.85 8.45 -3.45
CA TYR A 64 -1.13 9.60 -2.91
C TYR A 64 0.39 9.41 -2.98
N LEU A 65 0.88 8.26 -2.51
CA LEU A 65 2.31 7.93 -2.53
C LEU A 65 2.85 7.80 -3.96
N GLY A 66 2.09 7.16 -4.86
CA GLY A 66 2.43 7.09 -6.27
C GLY A 66 2.58 8.48 -6.89
N HIS A 67 1.66 9.40 -6.58
CA HIS A 67 1.80 10.79 -7.01
C HIS A 67 3.06 11.46 -6.43
N GLN A 68 3.37 11.29 -5.13
CA GLN A 68 4.56 11.87 -4.52
C GLN A 68 5.86 11.39 -5.19
N VAL A 69 6.00 10.07 -5.34
CA VAL A 69 7.18 9.43 -5.95
C VAL A 69 7.33 9.88 -7.41
N LEU A 70 6.26 9.77 -8.21
CA LEU A 70 6.32 10.04 -9.66
C LEU A 70 6.41 11.52 -10.01
N SER A 71 5.98 12.43 -9.12
CA SER A 71 6.05 13.87 -9.36
C SER A 71 7.41 14.47 -8.96
N GLY A 72 8.35 13.65 -8.48
CA GLY A 72 9.65 14.13 -7.97
C GLY A 72 9.51 14.99 -6.72
N GLY A 73 8.48 14.73 -5.91
CA GLY A 73 8.11 15.54 -4.76
C GLY A 73 9.25 15.59 -3.74
N LYS A 74 9.91 16.74 -3.63
CA LYS A 74 10.63 17.09 -2.40
C LYS A 74 9.60 17.00 -1.27
N SER A 75 9.78 16.08 -0.34
CA SER A 75 9.06 16.10 0.93
C SER A 75 9.34 17.46 1.57
N SER A 76 8.41 18.40 1.44
CA SER A 76 8.37 19.52 2.38
C SER A 76 8.04 18.89 3.72
N ASP A 77 8.99 19.00 4.65
CA ASP A 77 8.81 18.70 6.06
C ASP A 77 7.45 19.25 6.51
N VAL A 78 6.49 18.36 6.72
CA VAL A 78 5.33 18.66 7.55
C VAL A 78 5.65 18.05 8.90
N GLU A 79 6.45 18.81 9.66
CA GLU A 79 6.51 18.69 11.10
C GLU A 79 5.09 18.92 11.65
N ALA A 80 4.64 18.00 12.49
CA ALA A 80 3.50 18.17 13.38
C ALA A 80 3.96 17.84 14.80
#